data_AF-A0A7K3WXP0-F1
#
_entry.id   AF-A0A7K3WXP0-F1
#
_cell.length_a   1.000
_cell.length_b   1.000
_cell.length_c   1.000
_cell.angle_alpha   90.00
_cell.angle_beta   90.00
_cell.angle_gamma   90.00
#
_symmetry.space_group_name_H-M   'P 1'
#
loop_
_entity.id
_entity.type
_entity.pdbx_description
1 polymer ?
#
loop_
_entity_poly.entity_id
_entity_poly.type
_entity_poly.pdbx_seq_one_letter_code
_entity_poly.pdbx_strand_id
1 'polypeptide(L)'
;MERLYKIPFTLFFLTSNMVSFVSNGQTTRTKSGSIFPCDDPPPPSITLTTDAPANLTVCGSSQWAFDVNYTGGDLYQWKILDPAMGSIVAGNNSPHIEVLFNNPLGNSEDVDIIVAVTKCNEILRDTLTIHVENIPDYIVTTTDTLICAGESMGFNVSPTPTGYESLTWEFGDGLDSNDPN
;
A
#
# COMPACT_ATOMS: atom_id res chain seq x y z
N MET A 1 -12.92 -27.80 -25.70
CA MET A 1 -11.53 -28.04 -26.14
C MET A 1 -10.64 -27.07 -25.39
N GLU A 2 -10.38 -27.37 -24.12
CA GLU A 2 -9.56 -26.55 -23.23
C GLU A 2 -8.11 -27.04 -23.30
N ARG A 3 -7.19 -26.14 -23.64
CA ARG A 3 -5.75 -26.42 -23.54
C ARG A 3 -5.27 -25.95 -22.18
N LEU A 4 -5.19 -26.89 -21.24
CA LEU A 4 -4.35 -26.79 -20.04
C LEU A 4 -2.89 -26.59 -20.46
N TYR A 5 -2.29 -25.45 -20.10
CA TYR A 5 -0.84 -25.25 -20.24
C TYR A 5 -0.15 -25.75 -18.97
N LYS A 6 0.35 -26.99 -19.00
CA LYS A 6 1.31 -27.50 -18.01
C LYS A 6 2.70 -26.98 -18.38
N ILE A 7 3.28 -26.13 -17.53
CA ILE A 7 4.69 -25.75 -17.64
C ILE A 7 5.54 -26.93 -17.14
N PRO A 8 6.41 -27.54 -17.95
CA PRO A 8 7.26 -28.63 -17.50
C PRO A 8 8.47 -28.08 -16.74
N PHE A 9 8.57 -28.53 -15.49
CA PHE A 9 9.72 -28.41 -14.61
C PHE A 9 10.93 -29.07 -15.30
N THR A 10 11.84 -28.27 -15.85
CA THR A 10 13.05 -28.78 -16.52
C THR A 10 14.28 -28.35 -15.73
N LEU A 11 14.71 -29.28 -14.87
CA LEU A 11 16.06 -29.57 -14.42
C LEU A 11 17.18 -28.82 -15.16
N PHE A 12 17.90 -27.95 -14.46
CA PHE A 12 19.23 -27.49 -14.86
C PHE A 12 20.24 -28.04 -13.85
N PHE A 13 20.95 -29.11 -14.24
CA PHE A 13 22.19 -29.51 -13.59
C PHE A 13 23.30 -28.61 -14.13
N LEU A 14 23.95 -27.85 -13.25
CA LEU A 14 25.31 -27.35 -13.49
C LEU A 14 26.20 -27.79 -12.33
N THR A 15 27.38 -28.20 -12.74
CA THR A 15 28.33 -29.05 -12.05
C THR A 15 28.94 -28.41 -10.81
N SER A 16 29.13 -29.27 -9.81
CA SER A 16 29.98 -29.10 -8.64
C SER A 16 31.33 -28.45 -8.97
N ASN A 17 31.62 -27.30 -8.35
CA ASN A 17 32.99 -26.86 -8.10
C ASN A 17 33.27 -27.08 -6.62
N MET A 18 33.92 -28.20 -6.30
CA MET A 18 34.56 -28.42 -5.00
C MET A 18 35.81 -27.55 -4.95
N VAL A 19 35.74 -26.38 -4.31
CA VAL A 19 36.95 -25.68 -3.88
C VAL A 19 37.47 -26.39 -2.64
N SER A 20 38.58 -27.10 -2.79
CA SER A 20 39.34 -27.63 -1.66
C SER A 20 40.04 -26.47 -0.95
N PHE A 21 39.58 -26.12 0.25
CA PHE A 21 40.31 -25.20 1.12
C PHE A 21 41.53 -25.93 1.69
N VAL A 22 42.72 -25.44 1.32
CA VAL A 22 43.98 -25.83 1.95
C VAL A 22 43.97 -25.27 3.37
N SER A 23 43.89 -26.17 4.34
CA SER A 23 44.06 -25.89 5.76
C SER A 23 45.53 -25.56 6.04
N ASN A 24 45.86 -24.26 6.08
CA ASN A 24 47.09 -23.81 6.72
C ASN A 24 46.76 -23.35 8.14
N GLY A 25 47.23 -24.16 9.09
CA GLY A 25 47.19 -24.01 10.55
C GLY A 25 46.68 -22.68 11.10
N GLN A 26 45.39 -22.63 11.41
CA GLN A 26 44.85 -21.65 12.32
C GLN A 26 44.50 -22.34 13.63
N THR A 27 45.16 -21.88 14.69
CA THR A 27 45.08 -22.35 16.07
C THR A 27 43.64 -22.65 16.48
N THR A 28 43.37 -23.90 16.85
CA THR A 28 42.11 -24.30 17.48
C THR A 28 41.96 -23.58 18.81
N ARG A 29 41.28 -22.43 18.81
CA ARG A 29 40.76 -21.81 20.02
C ARG A 29 39.52 -22.58 20.45
N THR A 30 39.74 -23.68 21.16
CA THR A 30 38.69 -24.28 21.98
C THR A 30 38.51 -23.39 23.20
N LYS A 31 37.52 -22.49 23.20
CA LYS A 31 37.05 -21.86 24.44
C LYS A 31 35.59 -21.44 24.37
N SER A 32 34.82 -22.17 25.18
CA SER A 32 33.54 -21.80 25.79
C SER A 32 32.31 -21.73 24.89
N GLY A 33 31.22 -22.37 25.33
CA GLY A 33 29.90 -22.24 24.75
C GLY A 33 29.38 -20.80 24.87
N SER A 34 29.79 -19.94 23.96
CA SER A 34 29.17 -18.64 23.74
C SER A 34 27.95 -18.86 22.87
N ILE A 35 26.77 -18.72 23.47
CA ILE A 35 25.62 -18.16 22.74
C ILE A 35 26.17 -16.89 22.08
N PHE A 36 26.18 -16.82 20.75
CA PHE A 36 26.49 -15.57 20.05
C PHE A 36 25.45 -14.55 20.51
N PRO A 37 25.80 -13.57 21.34
CA PRO A 37 24.85 -12.57 21.79
C PRO A 37 24.44 -11.75 20.56
N CYS A 38 23.23 -11.21 20.60
CA CYS A 38 22.85 -10.18 19.65
C CYS A 38 23.83 -9.01 19.77
N ASP A 39 24.62 -8.74 18.72
CA ASP A 39 25.62 -7.66 18.75
C ASP A 39 24.96 -6.27 18.75
N ASP A 40 23.71 -6.15 18.28
CA ASP A 40 22.93 -4.92 18.26
C ASP A 40 21.45 -5.22 18.60
N PRO A 41 21.05 -5.12 19.88
CA PRO A 41 19.67 -5.40 20.30
C PRO A 41 18.70 -4.37 19.70
N PRO A 42 17.46 -4.78 19.40
CA PRO A 42 16.48 -3.84 18.87
C PRO A 42 16.07 -2.79 19.91
N PRO A 43 15.51 -1.65 19.48
CA PRO A 43 14.97 -0.64 20.39
C PRO A 43 13.77 -1.19 21.20
N PRO A 44 13.35 -0.53 22.29
CA PRO A 44 12.19 -0.99 23.09
C PRO A 44 10.87 -1.00 22.32
N SER A 45 10.75 -0.16 21.29
CA SER A 45 9.59 -0.04 20.43
C SER A 45 10.00 0.45 19.05
N ILE A 46 9.14 0.18 18.07
CA ILE A 46 9.22 0.74 16.73
C ILE A 46 8.03 1.69 16.52
N THR A 47 8.11 2.51 15.48
CA THR A 47 7.03 3.41 15.09
C THR A 47 6.83 3.32 13.58
N LEU A 48 5.59 3.05 13.21
CA LEU A 48 5.07 3.07 11.85
C LEU A 48 4.61 4.49 11.50
N THR A 49 5.04 4.97 10.34
CA THR A 49 4.67 6.27 9.76
C THR A 49 4.16 6.10 8.33
N THR A 50 3.51 7.11 7.80
CA THR A 50 2.96 7.12 6.44
C THR A 50 3.06 8.52 5.84
N ASP A 51 3.05 8.61 4.51
CA ASP A 51 2.87 9.86 3.76
C ASP A 51 1.40 10.23 3.54
N ALA A 52 0.45 9.42 4.04
CA ALA A 52 -0.97 9.74 4.07
C ALA A 52 -1.26 11.10 4.74
N PRO A 53 -2.42 11.73 4.44
CA PRO A 53 -2.80 12.97 5.07
C PRO A 53 -2.82 12.84 6.59
N ALA A 54 -2.61 13.95 7.31
CA ALA A 54 -2.46 13.92 8.77
C ALA A 54 -3.69 13.39 9.54
N ASN A 55 -4.87 13.40 8.93
CA ASN A 55 -6.10 12.80 9.47
C ASN A 55 -6.23 11.30 9.16
N LEU A 56 -5.25 10.69 8.48
CA LEU A 56 -5.21 9.29 8.07
C LEU A 56 -6.40 8.85 7.21
N THR A 57 -6.99 9.79 6.47
CA THR A 57 -8.06 9.52 5.52
C THR A 57 -7.50 9.52 4.10
N VAL A 58 -7.77 8.43 3.37
CA VAL A 58 -7.31 8.23 1.99
C VAL A 58 -8.46 7.77 1.10
N CYS A 59 -8.34 7.99 -0.20
CA CYS A 59 -9.34 7.50 -1.14
C CYS A 59 -9.11 6.02 -1.47
N GLY A 60 -10.17 5.26 -1.69
CA GLY A 60 -10.09 4.00 -2.41
C GLY A 60 -9.42 4.21 -3.78
N SER A 61 -8.72 3.18 -4.27
CA SER A 61 -7.93 3.24 -5.51
C SER A 61 -6.78 4.26 -5.49
N SER A 62 -6.30 4.66 -4.31
CA SER A 62 -5.11 5.50 -4.14
C SER A 62 -3.94 4.71 -3.53
N GLN A 63 -2.72 5.18 -3.79
CA GLN A 63 -1.49 4.57 -3.33
C GLN A 63 -0.79 5.47 -2.31
N TRP A 64 -0.31 4.88 -1.21
CA TRP A 64 0.43 5.57 -0.15
C TRP A 64 1.62 4.74 0.34
N ALA A 65 2.64 5.43 0.84
CA ALA A 65 3.82 4.85 1.42
C ALA A 65 3.70 4.68 2.94
N PHE A 66 4.36 3.64 3.45
CA PHE A 66 4.47 3.36 4.87
C PHE A 66 5.93 3.03 5.21
N ASP A 67 6.38 3.54 6.34
CA ASP A 67 7.77 3.43 6.80
C ASP A 67 7.82 3.00 8.27
N VAL A 68 8.82 2.22 8.64
CA VAL A 68 9.15 1.97 10.05
C VAL A 68 10.45 2.67 10.42
N ASN A 69 10.46 3.33 11.57
CA ASN A 69 11.64 4.10 12.02
C ASN A 69 12.89 3.24 12.31
N TYR A 70 12.73 1.92 12.48
CA TYR A 70 13.81 0.99 12.78
C TYR A 70 14.21 0.16 11.56
N THR A 71 15.36 0.49 10.96
CA THR A 71 15.90 -0.12 9.74
C THR A 71 16.95 -1.22 9.98
N GLY A 72 17.27 -1.52 11.25
CA GLY A 72 18.26 -2.53 11.64
C GLY A 72 17.73 -3.95 11.79
N GLY A 73 16.46 -4.19 11.47
CA GLY A 73 15.79 -5.49 11.58
C GLY A 73 16.33 -6.52 10.58
N ASP A 74 16.31 -7.79 10.97
CA ASP A 74 16.73 -8.91 10.10
C ASP A 74 15.60 -9.33 9.15
N LEU A 75 14.33 -9.10 9.56
CA LEU A 75 13.14 -9.41 8.77
C LEU A 75 12.04 -8.37 9.05
N TYR A 76 11.42 -7.91 7.97
CA TYR A 76 10.23 -7.07 7.99
C TYR A 76 9.05 -7.88 7.46
N GLN A 77 7.95 -7.94 8.21
CA GLN A 77 6.73 -8.60 7.77
C GLN A 77 5.59 -7.61 7.86
N TRP A 78 5.00 -7.32 6.71
CA TRP A 78 3.89 -6.40 6.59
C TRP A 78 2.59 -7.16 6.42
N LYS A 79 1.53 -6.64 7.01
CA LYS A 79 0.18 -7.20 6.90
C LYS A 79 -0.84 -6.07 6.81
N ILE A 80 -1.71 -6.19 5.82
CA ILE A 80 -2.98 -5.47 5.77
C ILE A 80 -3.99 -6.39 6.47
N LEU A 81 -4.63 -5.92 7.55
CA LEU A 81 -5.44 -6.78 8.40
C LEU A 81 -6.61 -7.41 7.63
N ASP A 82 -7.29 -6.60 6.82
CA ASP A 82 -8.25 -7.06 5.82
C ASP A 82 -7.62 -7.02 4.41
N PRO A 83 -7.31 -8.18 3.79
CA PRO A 83 -6.74 -8.22 2.44
C PRO A 83 -7.73 -7.75 1.36
N ALA A 84 -9.02 -7.59 1.64
CA ALA A 84 -9.97 -6.98 0.71
C ALA A 84 -9.73 -5.48 0.56
N MET A 85 -9.13 -4.83 1.57
CA MET A 85 -8.95 -3.38 1.62
C MET A 85 -7.71 -2.86 0.90
N GLY A 86 -6.80 -3.73 0.45
CA GLY A 86 -5.66 -3.29 -0.34
C GLY A 86 -4.60 -4.35 -0.58
N SER A 87 -3.52 -3.94 -1.21
CA SER A 87 -2.36 -4.80 -1.50
C SER A 87 -1.05 -4.04 -1.39
N ILE A 88 0.00 -4.74 -0.97
CA ILE A 88 1.37 -4.22 -0.98
C ILE A 88 1.90 -4.35 -2.41
N VAL A 89 2.18 -3.22 -3.05
CA VAL A 89 2.59 -3.17 -4.46
C VAL A 89 4.10 -3.04 -4.64
N ALA A 90 4.82 -2.57 -3.62
CA ALA A 90 6.28 -2.48 -3.62
C ALA A 90 6.88 -2.63 -2.22
N GLY A 91 8.18 -2.92 -2.15
CA GLY A 91 8.96 -2.87 -0.91
C GLY A 91 8.71 -4.00 0.10
N ASN A 92 7.98 -5.05 -0.28
CA ASN A 92 7.69 -6.16 0.65
C ASN A 92 8.98 -6.74 1.27
N ASN A 93 8.94 -6.97 2.58
CA ASN A 93 10.09 -7.33 3.42
C ASN A 93 11.19 -6.27 3.56
N SER A 94 10.87 -5.00 3.33
CA SER A 94 11.78 -3.87 3.59
C SER A 94 11.21 -2.93 4.66
N PRO A 95 12.00 -1.98 5.21
CA PRO A 95 11.50 -0.97 6.14
C PRO A 95 10.47 0.00 5.53
N HIS A 96 10.33 -0.01 4.21
CA HIS A 96 9.45 0.85 3.43
C HIS A 96 8.55 0.00 2.53
N ILE A 97 7.26 0.31 2.46
CA ILE A 97 6.31 -0.33 1.53
C ILE A 97 5.43 0.71 0.84
N GLU A 98 4.93 0.33 -0.32
CA GLU A 98 3.83 1.04 -0.99
C GLU A 98 2.59 0.15 -0.94
N VAL A 99 1.46 0.74 -0.53
CA VAL A 99 0.16 0.08 -0.45
C VAL A 99 -0.80 0.75 -1.43
N LEU A 100 -1.43 -0.05 -2.28
CA LEU A 100 -2.57 0.35 -3.08
C LEU A 100 -3.85 -0.06 -2.34
N PHE A 101 -4.67 0.92 -1.96
CA PHE A 101 -5.95 0.67 -1.31
C PHE A 101 -7.04 0.35 -2.32
N ASN A 102 -7.90 -0.61 -1.96
CA ASN A 102 -9.09 -0.93 -2.74
C ASN A 102 -10.26 -0.04 -2.30
N ASN A 103 -11.29 0.00 -3.13
CA ASN A 103 -12.55 0.65 -2.77
C ASN A 103 -13.29 -0.21 -1.72
N PRO A 104 -13.68 0.35 -0.55
CA PRO A 104 -14.55 -0.35 0.38
C PRO A 104 -15.89 -0.73 -0.27
N LEU A 105 -16.56 -1.75 0.28
CA LEU A 105 -17.89 -2.15 -0.18
C LEU A 105 -18.98 -1.11 0.19
N GLY A 106 -18.74 -0.34 1.25
CA GLY A 106 -19.57 0.78 1.68
C GLY A 106 -19.03 2.14 1.22
N ASN A 107 -19.45 3.22 1.87
CA ASN A 107 -18.90 4.55 1.60
C ASN A 107 -17.48 4.70 2.17
N SER A 108 -17.19 4.04 3.29
CA SER A 108 -15.88 4.05 3.92
C SER A 108 -15.66 2.84 4.83
N GLU A 109 -14.41 2.54 5.12
CA GLU A 109 -13.99 1.45 6.02
C GLU A 109 -12.59 1.73 6.60
N ASP A 110 -12.39 1.32 7.85
CA ASP A 110 -11.09 1.39 8.52
C ASP A 110 -10.28 0.12 8.27
N VAL A 111 -8.98 0.26 8.00
CA VAL A 111 -8.07 -0.88 7.84
C VAL A 111 -6.78 -0.66 8.61
N ASP A 112 -6.35 -1.71 9.32
CA ASP A 112 -5.08 -1.72 10.04
C ASP A 112 -3.94 -2.18 9.13
N ILE A 113 -2.90 -1.36 9.05
CA ILE A 113 -1.58 -1.70 8.51
C ILE A 113 -0.67 -2.08 9.67
N ILE A 114 -0.15 -3.30 9.65
CA ILE A 114 0.66 -3.86 10.71
C ILE A 114 2.04 -4.18 10.17
N VAL A 115 3.08 -3.75 10.90
CA VAL A 115 4.47 -4.17 10.66
C VAL A 115 4.95 -5.01 11.82
N ALA A 116 5.66 -6.10 11.51
CA ALA A 116 6.41 -6.89 12.47
C ALA A 116 7.88 -6.91 12.06
N VAL A 117 8.75 -6.40 12.92
CA VAL A 117 10.19 -6.36 12.71
C VAL A 117 10.83 -7.38 13.63
N THR A 118 11.58 -8.32 13.05
CA THR A 118 12.32 -9.34 13.80
C THR A 118 13.79 -8.95 13.87
N LYS A 119 14.36 -8.97 15.07
CA LYS A 119 15.80 -8.80 15.32
C LYS A 119 16.20 -9.71 16.46
N CYS A 120 17.21 -10.55 16.28
CA CYS A 120 17.76 -11.36 17.38
C CYS A 120 16.70 -12.18 18.17
N ASN A 121 15.77 -12.80 17.42
CA ASN A 121 14.65 -13.58 17.96
C ASN A 121 13.61 -12.78 18.77
N GLU A 122 13.74 -11.45 18.84
CA GLU A 122 12.71 -10.55 19.33
C GLU A 122 11.86 -10.03 18.16
N ILE A 123 10.56 -9.86 18.40
CA ILE A 123 9.61 -9.36 17.41
C ILE A 123 8.94 -8.11 17.99
N LEU A 124 9.19 -6.98 17.34
CA LEU A 124 8.51 -5.72 17.61
C LEU A 124 7.37 -5.53 16.62
N ARG A 125 6.28 -4.94 17.07
CA ARG A 125 5.10 -4.68 16.24
C ARG A 125 4.63 -3.26 16.45
N ASP A 126 4.11 -2.69 15.38
CA ASP A 126 3.31 -1.48 15.44
C ASP A 126 2.14 -1.57 14.46
N THR A 127 1.12 -0.76 14.67
CA THR A 127 -0.13 -0.79 13.92
C THR A 127 -0.61 0.63 13.67
N LEU A 128 -1.00 0.89 12.43
CA LEU A 128 -1.59 2.16 12.01
C LEU A 128 -2.93 1.90 11.33
N THR A 129 -3.99 2.52 11.85
CA THR A 129 -5.34 2.43 11.28
C THR A 129 -5.53 3.55 10.26
N ILE A 130 -5.95 3.18 9.05
CA ILE A 130 -6.23 4.10 7.94
C ILE A 130 -7.72 4.09 7.63
N HIS A 131 -8.31 5.27 7.51
CA HIS A 131 -9.68 5.44 7.05
C HIS A 131 -9.71 5.52 5.53
N VAL A 132 -10.31 4.54 4.86
CA VAL A 132 -10.43 4.53 3.40
C VAL A 132 -11.85 4.93 3.03
N GLU A 133 -11.99 5.98 2.22
CA GLU A 133 -13.29 6.46 1.72
C GLU A 133 -13.39 6.26 0.21
N ASN A 134 -14.58 5.91 -0.26
CA ASN A 134 -14.89 5.93 -1.68
C ASN A 134 -15.15 7.36 -2.16
N ILE A 135 -14.74 7.65 -3.39
CA ILE A 135 -15.26 8.82 -4.11
C ILE A 135 -16.77 8.59 -4.28
N PRO A 136 -17.63 9.53 -3.87
CA PRO A 136 -19.06 9.36 -4.02
C PRO A 136 -19.44 9.32 -5.50
N ASP A 137 -20.42 8.48 -5.83
CA ASP A 137 -21.01 8.47 -7.17
C ASP A 137 -21.79 9.76 -7.40
N TYR A 138 -21.37 10.55 -8.40
CA TYR A 138 -22.02 11.79 -8.78
C TYR A 138 -23.03 11.58 -9.91
N ILE A 139 -24.20 12.19 -9.77
CA ILE A 139 -25.28 12.18 -10.77
C ILE A 139 -25.57 13.62 -11.17
N VAL A 140 -25.56 13.88 -12.48
CA VAL A 140 -26.02 15.15 -13.04
C VAL A 140 -27.54 15.06 -13.25
N THR A 141 -28.25 16.06 -12.74
CA THR A 141 -29.70 16.18 -12.86
C THR A 141 -30.07 17.54 -13.43
N THR A 142 -31.22 17.58 -14.10
CA THR A 142 -31.84 18.83 -14.56
C THR A 142 -33.35 18.71 -14.38
N THR A 143 -34.02 19.84 -14.14
CA THR A 143 -35.48 19.91 -14.03
C THR A 143 -36.16 19.97 -15.39
N ASP A 144 -35.44 20.47 -16.41
CA ASP A 144 -36.02 20.78 -17.72
C ASP A 144 -35.39 19.89 -18.78
N THR A 145 -36.23 19.08 -19.44
CA THR A 145 -35.81 18.17 -20.52
C THR A 145 -36.13 18.73 -21.91
N LEU A 146 -36.82 19.88 -21.97
CA LEU A 146 -37.19 20.58 -23.18
C LEU A 146 -37.09 22.09 -22.93
N ILE A 147 -36.17 22.75 -23.62
CA ILE A 147 -35.93 24.19 -23.52
C ILE A 147 -36.06 24.85 -24.90
N CYS A 148 -36.46 26.13 -24.95
CA CYS A 148 -36.43 26.88 -26.19
C CYS A 148 -35.02 27.44 -26.45
N ALA A 149 -34.69 27.71 -27.72
CA ALA A 149 -33.42 28.33 -28.08
C ALA A 149 -33.27 29.70 -27.39
N GLY A 150 -32.17 29.90 -26.68
CA GLY A 150 -31.86 31.12 -25.94
C GLY A 150 -32.39 31.15 -24.49
N GLU A 151 -33.12 30.12 -24.05
CA GLU A 151 -33.49 29.97 -22.64
C GLU A 151 -32.34 29.34 -21.83
N SER A 152 -32.23 29.72 -20.57
CA SER A 152 -31.27 29.14 -19.63
C SER A 152 -31.77 27.79 -19.11
N MET A 153 -30.85 26.85 -18.93
CA MET A 153 -31.10 25.55 -18.31
C MET A 153 -30.19 25.38 -17.10
N GLY A 154 -30.75 24.93 -15.98
CA GLY A 154 -30.02 24.62 -14.76
C GLY A 154 -29.57 23.17 -14.72
N PHE A 155 -28.37 22.94 -14.21
CA PHE A 155 -27.82 21.62 -13.96
C PHE A 155 -27.38 21.51 -12.51
N ASN A 156 -27.61 20.35 -11.91
CA ASN A 156 -27.21 20.10 -10.53
C ASN A 156 -26.46 18.77 -10.43
N VAL A 157 -25.41 18.74 -9.60
CA VAL A 157 -24.68 17.51 -9.27
C VAL A 157 -25.11 17.05 -7.88
N SER A 158 -25.54 15.80 -7.78
CA SER A 158 -25.88 15.15 -6.52
C SER A 158 -25.06 13.87 -6.32
N PRO A 159 -24.42 13.68 -5.15
CA PRO A 159 -24.31 14.64 -4.05
C PRO A 159 -23.49 15.86 -4.47
N THR A 160 -23.67 16.99 -3.78
CA THR A 160 -22.83 18.17 -4.00
C THR A 160 -21.38 17.78 -3.70
N PRO A 161 -20.45 17.92 -4.65
CA PRO A 161 -19.05 17.60 -4.39
C PRO A 161 -18.53 18.42 -3.21
N THR A 162 -17.53 17.90 -2.49
CA THR A 162 -16.84 18.60 -1.40
C THR A 162 -15.34 18.35 -1.55
N GLY A 163 -14.49 19.24 -1.05
CA GLY A 163 -13.03 19.05 -1.07
C GLY A 163 -12.37 19.13 -2.46
N TYR A 164 -13.00 19.83 -3.42
CA TYR A 164 -12.46 20.06 -4.76
C TYR A 164 -12.02 21.53 -4.94
N GLU A 165 -11.06 21.78 -5.84
CA GLU A 165 -10.58 23.15 -6.14
C GLU A 165 -11.47 23.87 -7.16
N SER A 166 -11.97 23.16 -8.17
CA SER A 166 -12.88 23.70 -9.19
C SER A 166 -13.90 22.67 -9.68
N LEU A 167 -15.09 23.14 -10.05
CA LEU A 167 -16.11 22.38 -10.77
C LEU A 167 -16.31 23.04 -12.12
N THR A 168 -16.09 22.30 -13.20
CA THR A 168 -16.20 22.79 -14.57
C THR A 168 -17.25 21.97 -15.31
N TRP A 169 -18.15 22.67 -16.00
CA TRP A 169 -19.21 22.10 -16.83
C TRP A 169 -18.79 22.09 -18.29
N GLU A 170 -18.75 20.90 -18.87
CA GLU A 170 -18.42 20.65 -20.28
C GLU A 170 -19.69 20.22 -21.01
N PHE A 171 -20.20 21.07 -21.90
CA PHE A 171 -21.46 20.83 -22.61
C PHE A 171 -21.29 20.05 -23.93
N GLY A 172 -20.04 19.71 -24.28
CA GLY A 172 -19.71 18.92 -25.46
C GLY A 172 -19.69 19.69 -26.79
N ASP A 173 -19.86 21.01 -26.75
CA ASP A 173 -19.68 21.93 -27.87
C ASP A 173 -18.26 22.56 -27.92
N GLY A 174 -17.40 22.16 -26.98
CA GLY A 174 -16.04 22.67 -26.83
C GLY A 174 -15.95 23.99 -26.02
N LEU A 175 -17.03 24.37 -25.33
CA LEU A 175 -17.06 25.48 -24.39
C LEU A 175 -17.33 24.98 -22.97
N ASP A 176 -16.67 25.62 -22.02
CA ASP A 176 -16.77 25.29 -20.60
C ASP A 176 -17.45 26.42 -19.82
N SER A 177 -18.15 26.06 -18.75
CA SER A 177 -18.65 27.01 -17.76
C SER A 177 -18.16 26.66 -16.35
N ASN A 178 -17.83 27.68 -15.57
CA ASN A 178 -17.58 27.55 -14.13
C ASN A 178 -18.73 28.13 -13.29
N ASP A 179 -19.80 28.60 -13.94
CA ASP A 179 -20.95 29.17 -13.26
C ASP A 179 -21.89 28.04 -12.81
N PRO A 180 -22.18 27.91 -11.50
CA PRO A 180 -23.33 27.14 -11.05
C PRO A 180 -24.59 27.94 -11.40
N ASN A 181 -25.38 27.45 -12.35
CA ASN A 181 -26.73 27.98 -12.63
C ASN A 181 -27.79 27.21 -11.86
#